data_AF-A0A149QJA5-F1
#
_entry.id   AF-A0A149QJA5-F1
#
_cell.length_a   1.000
_cell.length_b   1.000
_cell.length_c   1.000
_cell.angle_alpha   90.00
_cell.angle_beta   90.00
_cell.angle_gamma   90.00
#
_symmetry.space_group_name_H-M   'P 1'
#
loop_
_entity.id
_entity.type
_entity.pdbx_description
1 polymer ?
#
loop_
_entity_poly.entity_id
_entity_poly.type
_entity_poly.pdbx_seq_one_letter_code
_entity_poly.pdbx_strand_id
1 'polypeptide(L)'
;MSRTVRKFSSKNWFFKVLAAVLPGALLVGGLMGVVGVLCHTDGSPRSASGQYLMWMAALLWSALLSVCFLFRSGLQAWGVLIVANGVVWGLFVVLRSVLS
;
A
#
# COMPACT_ATOMS: atom_id res chain seq x y z
N MET A 1 -36.82 -14.96 -4.43
CA MET A 1 -35.49 -14.35 -4.15
C MET A 1 -34.61 -14.47 -5.39
N SER A 2 -34.60 -13.46 -6.28
CA SER A 2 -33.62 -13.45 -7.37
C SER A 2 -32.26 -13.11 -6.77
N ARG A 3 -31.30 -14.05 -6.84
CA ARG A 3 -29.91 -13.72 -6.55
C ARG A 3 -29.46 -12.81 -7.68
N THR A 4 -29.42 -11.50 -7.44
CA THR A 4 -28.75 -10.57 -8.34
C THR A 4 -27.28 -10.98 -8.38
N VAL A 5 -26.92 -11.79 -9.38
CA VAL A 5 -25.53 -12.16 -9.64
C VAL A 5 -24.83 -10.86 -10.01
N ARG A 6 -24.15 -10.29 -9.01
CA ARG A 6 -23.46 -9.00 -9.11
C ARG A 6 -22.27 -9.23 -10.04
N LYS A 7 -22.42 -8.95 -11.35
CA LYS A 7 -21.33 -9.04 -12.31
C LYS A 7 -20.24 -8.04 -11.93
N PHE A 8 -19.08 -8.54 -11.50
CA PHE A 8 -17.86 -7.75 -11.45
C PHE A 8 -17.51 -7.37 -12.90
N SER A 9 -17.74 -6.11 -13.27
CA SER A 9 -17.40 -5.62 -14.60
C SER A 9 -15.92 -5.24 -14.61
N SER A 10 -15.14 -5.87 -15.50
CA SER A 10 -13.72 -5.54 -15.74
C SER A 10 -13.52 -4.29 -16.61
N LYS A 11 -14.59 -3.54 -16.91
CA LYS A 11 -14.47 -2.17 -17.44
C LYS A 11 -13.68 -1.36 -16.42
N ASN A 12 -12.52 -0.84 -16.82
CA ASN A 12 -11.55 -0.08 -16.01
C ASN A 12 -10.48 -0.89 -15.26
N TRP A 13 -10.17 -2.12 -15.68
CA TRP A 13 -9.05 -2.89 -15.11
C TRP A 13 -7.72 -2.11 -15.12
N PHE A 14 -7.43 -1.38 -16.21
CA PHE A 14 -6.21 -0.59 -16.35
C PHE A 14 -6.11 0.53 -15.30
N PHE A 15 -7.20 1.25 -15.05
CA PHE A 15 -7.26 2.28 -14.00
C PHE A 15 -7.13 1.71 -12.58
N LYS A 16 -7.60 0.47 -12.34
CA LYS A 16 -7.42 -0.23 -11.05
C LYS A 16 -5.97 -0.63 -10.82
N VAL A 17 -5.32 -1.16 -11.86
CA VAL A 17 -3.89 -1.54 -11.80
C VAL A 17 -3.03 -0.30 -11.64
N LEU A 18 -3.29 0.79 -12.38
CA LEU A 18 -2.60 2.07 -12.19
C LEU A 18 -2.75 2.62 -10.77
N ALA A 19 -3.93 2.47 -10.15
CA ALA A 19 -4.13 2.81 -8.74
C ALA A 19 -3.22 1.94 -7.84
N ALA A 20 -3.20 0.64 -8.04
CA ALA A 20 -2.39 -0.24 -7.21
C ALA A 20 -0.88 -0.06 -7.43
N VAL A 21 -0.46 0.37 -8.62
CA VAL A 21 0.95 0.64 -8.93
C VAL A 21 1.37 2.00 -8.36
N LEU A 22 0.69 3.10 -8.69
CA LEU A 22 1.16 4.44 -8.34
C LEU A 22 0.94 4.77 -6.85
N PRO A 23 -0.29 4.95 -6.35
CA PRO A 23 -0.49 5.17 -4.92
C PRO A 23 -0.19 3.94 -4.06
N GLY A 24 -0.22 2.72 -4.61
CA GLY A 24 0.29 1.55 -3.89
C GLY A 24 1.80 1.61 -3.64
N ALA A 25 2.60 2.13 -4.59
CA ALA A 25 4.03 2.36 -4.37
C ALA A 25 4.30 3.30 -3.20
N LEU A 26 3.59 4.43 -3.21
CA LEU A 26 3.67 5.44 -2.17
C LEU A 26 3.27 4.87 -0.80
N LEU A 27 2.25 4.00 -0.76
CA LEU A 27 1.80 3.37 0.47
C LEU A 27 2.86 2.40 1.02
N VAL A 28 3.42 1.55 0.16
CA VAL A 28 4.46 0.59 0.54
C VAL A 28 5.70 1.33 1.04
N GLY A 29 6.13 2.39 0.35
CA GLY A 29 7.24 3.24 0.79
C GLY A 29 6.97 3.90 2.15
N GLY A 30 5.76 4.43 2.38
CA GLY A 30 5.37 4.99 3.67
C GLY A 30 5.38 3.95 4.79
N LEU A 31 4.88 2.74 4.53
CA LEU A 31 4.90 1.63 5.49
C LEU A 31 6.34 1.18 5.81
N MET A 32 7.21 1.10 4.80
CA MET A 32 8.65 0.86 5.03
C MET A 32 9.27 1.96 5.89
N GLY A 33 8.90 3.23 5.68
CA GLY A 33 9.35 4.34 6.51
C GLY A 33 8.92 4.20 7.97
N VAL A 34 7.63 3.90 8.21
CA VAL A 34 7.08 3.68 9.57
C VAL A 34 7.81 2.55 10.28
N VAL A 35 7.95 1.40 9.62
CA VAL A 35 8.64 0.24 10.20
C VAL A 35 10.13 0.51 10.37
N GLY A 36 10.76 1.21 9.43
CA GLY A 36 12.18 1.60 9.53
C GLY A 36 12.47 2.49 10.73
N VAL A 37 11.57 3.43 11.03
CA VAL A 37 11.64 4.28 12.24
C VAL A 37 11.46 3.45 13.51
N LEU A 38 10.47 2.56 13.55
CA LEU A 38 10.21 1.69 14.71
C LEU A 38 11.35 0.67 14.97
N CYS A 39 12.00 0.20 13.91
CA CYS A 39 13.06 -0.80 13.98
C CYS A 39 14.48 -0.20 14.05
N HIS A 40 14.63 1.12 14.17
CA HIS A 40 15.94 1.81 14.17
C HIS A 40 16.88 1.31 13.06
N THR A 41 16.35 1.15 11.84
CA THR A 41 17.13 0.56 10.75
C THR A 41 18.14 1.55 10.18
N ASP A 42 19.42 1.18 10.15
CA ASP A 42 20.53 2.00 9.66
C ASP A 42 20.57 2.21 8.13
N GLY A 43 19.46 1.97 7.41
CA GLY A 43 19.40 2.12 5.95
C GLY A 43 20.33 1.19 5.15
N SER A 44 21.08 0.30 5.82
CA SER A 44 22.01 -0.64 5.19
C SER A 44 21.25 -1.78 4.50
N PRO A 45 21.35 -1.94 3.17
CA PRO A 45 20.64 -3.01 2.45
C PRO A 45 21.13 -4.42 2.80
N ARG A 46 22.33 -4.54 3.39
CA ARG A 46 22.92 -5.80 3.83
C ARG A 46 22.55 -6.18 5.26
N SER A 47 21.95 -5.29 6.04
CA SER A 47 21.51 -5.64 7.39
C SER A 47 20.28 -6.56 7.31
N ALA A 48 20.10 -7.41 8.31
CA ALA A 48 18.92 -8.27 8.42
C ALA A 48 17.62 -7.44 8.41
N SER A 49 17.64 -6.25 9.02
CA SER A 49 16.52 -5.31 9.02
C SER A 49 16.24 -4.72 7.62
N GLY A 50 17.27 -4.43 6.83
CA GLY A 50 17.13 -3.99 5.44
C GLY A 50 16.52 -5.06 4.54
N GLN A 51 16.96 -6.32 4.67
CA GLN A 51 16.38 -7.44 3.92
C GLN A 51 14.92 -7.71 4.32
N TYR A 52 14.60 -7.60 5.61
CA TYR A 52 13.22 -7.73 6.10
C TYR A 52 12.31 -6.68 5.47
N LEU A 53 12.72 -5.41 5.47
CA LEU A 53 11.96 -4.31 4.85
C LEU A 53 11.76 -4.56 3.34
N MET A 54 12.78 -5.07 2.64
CA MET A 54 12.69 -5.39 1.21
C MET A 54 11.63 -6.45 0.91
N TRP A 55 11.62 -7.55 1.67
CA TRP A 55 10.65 -8.63 1.48
C TRP A 55 9.23 -8.21 1.90
N MET A 56 9.12 -7.45 2.99
CA MET A 56 7.86 -6.85 3.42
C MET A 56 7.27 -5.98 2.30
N ALA A 57 8.09 -5.15 1.65
CA ALA A 57 7.66 -4.31 0.55
C ALA A 57 7.12 -5.11 -0.63
N ALA A 58 7.85 -6.16 -1.04
CA ALA A 58 7.43 -7.03 -2.15
C ALA A 58 6.10 -7.76 -1.86
N LEU A 59 5.92 -8.26 -0.63
CA LEU A 59 4.69 -8.93 -0.21
C LEU A 59 3.50 -7.96 -0.15
N LEU A 60 3.69 -6.77 0.42
CA LEU A 60 2.65 -5.73 0.48
C LEU A 60 2.24 -5.29 -0.92
N TRP A 61 3.20 -5.11 -1.82
CA TRP A 61 2.91 -4.74 -3.20
C TRP A 61 2.10 -5.83 -3.93
N SER A 62 2.49 -7.09 -3.75
CA SER A 62 1.78 -8.24 -4.35
C SER A 62 0.36 -8.37 -3.82
N ALA A 63 0.17 -8.13 -2.51
CA ALA A 63 -1.15 -8.08 -1.88
C ALA A 63 -1.99 -6.93 -2.44
N LEU A 64 -1.43 -5.72 -2.60
CA LEU A 64 -2.13 -4.57 -3.17
C LEU A 64 -2.58 -4.82 -4.61
N LEU A 65 -1.72 -5.40 -5.45
CA LEU A 65 -2.09 -5.79 -6.82
C LEU A 65 -3.21 -6.83 -6.83
N SER A 66 -3.24 -7.75 -5.87
CA SER A 66 -4.32 -8.75 -5.76
C SER A 66 -5.64 -8.11 -5.30
N VAL A 67 -5.58 -7.28 -4.26
CA VAL A 67 -6.75 -6.59 -3.68
C VAL A 67 -7.32 -5.54 -4.64
N CYS A 68 -6.54 -5.03 -5.60
CA CYS A 68 -7.02 -4.08 -6.60
C CYS A 68 -8.19 -4.64 -7.44
N PHE A 69 -8.25 -5.97 -7.62
CA PHE A 69 -9.33 -6.65 -8.32
C PHE A 69 -10.58 -6.85 -7.47
N LEU A 70 -10.49 -6.81 -6.13
CA LEU A 70 -11.65 -6.84 -5.24
C LEU A 70 -12.48 -5.54 -5.34
N PHE A 71 -11.86 -4.42 -5.71
CA PHE A 71 -12.57 -3.15 -5.82
C PHE A 71 -13.53 -3.13 -7.00
N ARG A 72 -14.72 -2.58 -6.76
CA ARG A 72 -15.80 -2.55 -7.76
C ARG A 72 -15.52 -1.52 -8.86
N SER A 73 -14.87 -0.41 -8.54
CA SER A 73 -14.49 0.64 -9.50
C SER A 73 -13.05 1.12 -9.30
N GLY A 74 -12.44 1.66 -10.36
CA GLY A 74 -11.13 2.31 -10.27
C GLY A 74 -11.14 3.52 -9.34
N LEU A 75 -12.19 4.35 -9.39
CA LEU A 75 -12.34 5.51 -8.49
C LEU A 75 -12.33 5.12 -7.01
N GLN A 76 -13.00 4.02 -6.66
CA GLN A 76 -13.00 3.52 -5.28
C GLN A 76 -11.60 3.09 -4.84
N ALA A 77 -10.85 2.40 -5.70
CA ALA A 77 -9.47 2.00 -5.41
C ALA A 77 -8.56 3.21 -5.19
N TRP A 78 -8.66 4.24 -6.05
CA TRP A 78 -7.94 5.49 -5.88
C TRP A 78 -8.30 6.21 -4.59
N GLY A 79 -9.59 6.35 -4.27
CA GLY A 79 -10.03 7.01 -3.04
C GLY A 79 -9.51 6.32 -1.78
N VAL A 80 -9.61 4.99 -1.71
CA VAL A 80 -9.10 4.20 -0.58
C VAL A 80 -7.59 4.33 -0.46
N LEU A 81 -6.85 4.25 -1.57
CA LEU A 81 -5.39 4.33 -1.57
C LEU A 81 -4.88 5.72 -1.21
N ILE A 82 -5.55 6.80 -1.64
CA ILE A 82 -5.20 8.17 -1.26
C ILE A 82 -5.40 8.37 0.25
N VAL A 83 -6.55 7.93 0.78
CA VAL A 83 -6.82 8.03 2.23
C VAL A 83 -5.80 7.21 3.02
N ALA A 84 -5.53 5.97 2.60
CA ALA A 84 -4.54 5.12 3.24
C ALA A 84 -3.13 5.74 3.20
N ASN A 85 -2.74 6.37 2.08
CA ASN A 85 -1.50 7.11 2.00
C ASN A 85 -1.44 8.27 2.99
N GLY A 86 -2.49 9.08 3.07
CA GLY A 86 -2.57 10.18 4.03
C GLY A 86 -2.38 9.70 5.48
N VAL A 87 -3.02 8.59 5.84
CA VAL A 87 -2.88 7.98 7.17
C VAL A 87 -1.46 7.48 7.43
N VAL A 88 -0.89 6.72 6.51
CA VAL A 88 0.46 6.13 6.67
C VAL A 88 1.54 7.21 6.74
N TRP A 89 1.48 8.19 5.84
CA TRP A 89 2.44 9.29 5.83
C TRP A 89 2.25 10.22 7.03
N GLY A 90 1.01 10.49 7.45
CA GLY A 90 0.73 11.21 8.68
C GLY A 90 1.33 10.50 9.90
N LEU A 91 1.12 9.19 10.01
CA LEU A 91 1.70 8.37 11.07
C LEU A 91 3.23 8.38 11.03
N PHE A 92 3.83 8.27 9.84
CA PHE A 92 5.28 8.36 9.67
C PHE A 92 5.84 9.69 10.18
N VAL A 93 5.23 10.81 9.82
CA VAL A 93 5.67 12.14 10.28
C VAL A 93 5.54 12.26 11.80
N VAL A 94 4.42 11.83 12.37
CA VAL A 94 4.21 11.85 13.83
C VAL A 94 5.26 10.99 14.54
N LEU A 95 5.41 9.71 14.15
CA LEU A 95 6.39 8.81 14.74
C LEU A 95 7.80 9.36 14.60
N ARG A 96 8.15 9.88 13.42
CA ARG A 96 9.46 10.48 13.18
C ARG A 96 9.70 11.72 14.04
N SER A 97 8.69 12.53 14.32
CA SER A 97 8.83 13.70 15.19
C SER A 97 8.90 13.37 16.69
N VAL A 98 8.34 12.24 17.11
CA VAL A 98 8.36 11.78 18.52
C VAL A 98 9.62 10.96 18.82
N LEU A 99 10.11 10.20 17.84
CA LEU A 99 11.28 9.32 17.97
C LEU A 99 12.60 9.97 17.51
N SER A 100 12.54 11.20 16.99
CA SER A 100 13.72 12.05 16.74
C SER A 100 14.16 12.79 17.99
#